data_AF-X0YBG7-F1
#
_entry.id   AF-X0YBG7-F1
#
_cell.length_a   1.000
_cell.length_b   1.000
_cell.length_c   1.000
_cell.angle_alpha   90.00
_cell.angle_beta   90.00
_cell.angle_gamma   90.00
#
_symmetry.space_group_name_H-M   'P 1'
#
loop_
_entity.id
_entity.type
_entity.pdbx_description
1 polymer ?
#
loop_
_entity_poly.entity_id
_entity_poly.type
_entity_poly.pdbx_seq_one_letter_code
_entity_poly.pdbx_strand_id
1 'polypeptide(L)'
;ESRLGLTVRMMGSSIFLLLRLLWMAVIVYATAGTVLVPLMGLDASATPYVCAAMGLITVIYTSMGGLKAVVFTDVVQTVILFGGAVLAVVLISIFSAQNLGGAFAWWPSEWASHWQAPSFTFDPFVRISAPVIMLAMYTWYICTNCSDQMAIQRFLATRDTKAARKVILVSLMTDICVAVFLNILGLALLGFFMAQPHLLGDEQMIMANADQLFPRFIAIGLPVGVSGLVVAGLLAAAMSSLSSG
;
A
#
# COMPACT_ATOMS: atom_id res chain seq x y z
N GLU A 1 6.68 -29.83 10.97
CA GLU A 1 7.29 -30.78 11.93
C GLU A 1 6.76 -32.19 11.74
N SER A 2 5.47 -32.46 11.94
CA SER A 2 4.89 -33.80 11.78
C SER A 2 5.11 -34.47 10.41
N ARG A 3 5.29 -33.69 9.33
CA ARG A 3 5.55 -34.21 7.97
C ARG A 3 7.02 -34.22 7.53
N LEU A 4 7.82 -33.25 7.97
CA LEU A 4 9.17 -32.97 7.40
C LEU A 4 10.26 -32.81 8.48
N GLY A 5 9.94 -33.05 9.75
CA GLY A 5 10.88 -32.93 10.87
C GLY A 5 11.03 -31.52 11.43
N LEU A 6 11.77 -31.43 12.54
CA LEU A 6 12.04 -30.19 13.27
C LEU A 6 12.99 -29.27 12.49
N THR A 7 14.03 -29.82 11.85
CA THR A 7 15.03 -29.04 11.12
C THR A 7 14.41 -28.17 10.02
N VAL A 8 13.49 -28.73 9.22
CA VAL A 8 12.79 -27.99 8.16
C VAL A 8 11.87 -26.92 8.74
N ARG A 9 11.20 -27.19 9.87
CA ARG A 9 10.42 -26.18 10.59
C ARG A 9 11.29 -25.01 11.02
N MET A 10 12.43 -25.30 11.67
CA MET A 10 13.34 -24.25 12.15
C MET A 10 13.90 -23.42 11.00
N MET A 11 14.30 -24.06 9.89
CA MET A 11 14.75 -23.34 8.70
C MET A 11 13.64 -22.43 8.13
N GLY A 12 12.43 -22.94 7.95
CA GLY A 12 11.30 -22.16 7.46
C GLY A 12 10.94 -20.99 8.38
N SER A 13 10.92 -21.21 9.69
CA SER A 13 10.67 -20.15 10.67
C SER A 13 11.77 -19.08 10.64
N SER A 14 13.04 -19.45 10.54
CA SER A 14 14.14 -18.47 10.45
C SER A 14 14.06 -17.64 9.17
N ILE A 15 13.79 -18.27 8.02
CA ILE A 15 13.62 -17.56 6.75
C ILE A 15 12.42 -16.61 6.82
N PHE A 16 11.28 -17.07 7.36
CA PHE A 16 10.10 -16.24 7.54
C PHE A 16 10.40 -15.01 8.39
N LEU A 17 11.03 -15.19 9.57
CA LEU A 17 11.37 -14.09 10.47
C LEU A 17 12.32 -13.09 9.81
N LEU A 18 13.35 -13.57 9.10
CA LEU A 18 14.30 -12.70 8.40
C LEU A 18 13.62 -11.88 7.29
N LEU A 19 12.84 -12.52 6.42
CA LEU A 19 12.10 -11.84 5.36
C LEU A 19 11.12 -10.82 5.94
N ARG A 20 10.44 -11.17 7.04
CA ARG A 20 9.48 -10.29 7.68
C ARG A 20 10.14 -9.07 8.31
N LEU A 21 11.27 -9.25 9.00
CA LEU A 21 12.06 -8.15 9.55
C LEU A 21 12.53 -7.17 8.47
N LEU A 22 13.04 -7.69 7.35
CA LEU A 22 13.47 -6.86 6.22
C LEU A 22 12.29 -6.09 5.60
N TRP A 23 11.16 -6.77 5.40
CA TRP A 23 9.95 -6.13 4.86
C TRP A 23 9.41 -5.04 5.77
N MET A 24 9.35 -5.28 7.08
CA MET A 24 8.97 -4.27 8.08
C MET A 24 9.92 -3.07 8.06
N ALA A 25 11.24 -3.31 7.98
CA ALA A 25 12.22 -2.22 7.87
C ALA A 25 11.98 -1.35 6.62
N VAL A 26 11.70 -1.97 5.47
CA VAL A 26 11.37 -1.25 4.23
C VAL A 26 10.11 -0.41 4.39
N ILE A 27 9.04 -0.96 4.99
CA ILE A 27 7.77 -0.22 5.17
C ILE A 27 7.93 0.98 6.09
N VAL A 28 8.63 0.81 7.22
CA VAL A 28 8.88 1.93 8.15
C VAL A 28 9.70 2.99 7.47
N TYR A 29 10.78 2.60 6.78
CA TYR A 29 11.65 3.54 6.09
C TYR A 29 10.92 4.27 4.96
N ALA A 30 10.17 3.54 4.13
CA ALA A 30 9.38 4.14 3.07
C ALA A 30 8.37 5.13 3.66
N THR A 31 7.59 4.72 4.66
CA THR A 31 6.59 5.60 5.28
C THR A 31 7.22 6.84 5.92
N ALA A 32 8.30 6.67 6.67
CA ALA A 32 8.98 7.78 7.33
C ALA A 32 9.62 8.73 6.32
N GLY A 33 10.39 8.20 5.37
CA GLY A 33 11.19 8.99 4.43
C GLY A 33 10.37 9.61 3.30
N THR A 34 9.39 8.89 2.74
CA THR A 34 8.62 9.37 1.58
C THR A 34 7.36 10.14 1.97
N VAL A 35 6.84 9.90 3.17
CA VAL A 35 5.58 10.52 3.62
C VAL A 35 5.80 11.46 4.81
N LEU A 36 6.28 10.98 5.94
CA LEU A 36 6.25 11.75 7.19
C LEU A 36 7.25 12.90 7.24
N VAL A 37 8.51 12.62 6.96
CA VAL A 37 9.58 13.62 7.01
C VAL A 37 9.27 14.79 6.07
N PRO A 38 8.89 14.57 4.80
CA PRO A 38 8.46 15.65 3.90
C PRO A 38 7.22 16.40 4.39
N LEU A 39 6.19 15.69 4.88
CA LEU A 39 4.95 16.32 5.34
C LEU A 39 5.14 17.18 6.60
N MET A 40 6.04 16.76 7.49
CA MET A 40 6.39 17.52 8.70
C MET A 40 7.37 18.66 8.41
N GLY A 41 7.89 18.77 7.18
CA GLY A 41 8.94 19.74 6.83
C GLY A 41 10.26 19.49 7.56
N LEU A 42 10.53 18.24 7.92
CA LEU A 42 11.76 17.83 8.59
C LEU A 42 12.87 17.57 7.56
N ASP A 43 14.11 17.73 8.00
CA ASP A 43 15.26 17.35 7.19
C ASP A 43 15.35 15.83 7.01
N ALA A 44 15.91 15.36 5.89
CA ALA A 44 16.04 13.94 5.58
C ALA A 44 16.84 13.17 6.66
N SER A 45 17.76 13.85 7.38
CA SER A 45 18.48 13.29 8.52
C SER A 45 17.59 12.91 9.71
N ALA A 46 16.35 13.40 9.76
CA ALA A 46 15.36 13.05 10.79
C ALA A 46 14.77 11.65 10.61
N THR A 47 14.83 11.08 9.39
CA THR A 47 14.23 9.78 9.03
C THR A 47 14.52 8.65 10.03
N PRO A 48 15.78 8.35 10.43
CA PRO A 48 16.05 7.29 11.39
C PRO A 48 15.38 7.49 12.76
N TYR A 49 15.26 8.74 13.23
CA TYR A 49 14.61 9.06 14.50
C TYR A 49 13.09 8.87 14.42
N VAL A 50 12.47 9.25 13.30
CA VAL A 50 11.05 9.00 13.04
C VAL A 50 10.77 7.50 12.97
N CYS A 51 11.63 6.72 12.29
CA CYS A 51 11.54 5.25 12.26
C CYS A 51 11.61 4.65 13.67
N ALA A 52 12.56 5.10 14.49
CA ALA A 52 12.72 4.61 15.86
C ALA A 52 11.50 4.94 16.73
N ALA A 53 10.95 6.15 16.61
CA ALA A 53 9.74 6.54 17.31
C ALA A 53 8.53 5.70 16.90
N MET A 54 8.31 5.49 15.60
CA MET A 54 7.24 4.61 15.10
C MET A 54 7.38 3.19 15.62
N GLY A 55 8.59 2.61 15.58
CA GLY A 55 8.86 1.28 16.09
C GLY A 55 8.57 1.17 17.59
N LEU A 56 9.04 2.13 18.39
CA LEU A 56 8.82 2.16 19.84
C LEU A 56 7.32 2.25 20.17
N ILE A 57 6.60 3.17 19.53
CA ILE A 57 5.14 3.32 19.72
C ILE A 57 4.44 2.02 19.35
N THR A 58 4.84 1.40 18.24
CA THR A 58 4.25 0.13 17.77
C THR A 58 4.45 -1.00 18.76
N VAL A 59 5.67 -1.16 19.28
CA VAL A 59 5.97 -2.17 20.30
C VAL A 59 5.11 -1.97 21.55
N ILE A 60 4.97 -0.73 22.03
CA ILE A 60 4.19 -0.42 23.23
C ILE A 60 2.73 -0.82 23.05
N TYR A 61 2.03 -0.30 22.03
CA TYR A 61 0.59 -0.57 21.91
C TYR A 61 0.29 -2.01 21.52
N THR A 62 1.16 -2.64 20.72
CA THR A 62 0.98 -4.05 20.31
C THR A 62 1.12 -4.98 21.51
N SER A 63 2.11 -4.72 22.37
CA SER A 63 2.32 -5.50 23.61
C SER A 63 1.16 -5.35 24.59
N MET A 64 0.50 -4.18 24.61
CA MET A 64 -0.64 -3.92 25.50
C MET A 64 -1.97 -4.47 24.97
N GLY A 65 -2.22 -4.36 23.67
CA GLY A 65 -3.54 -4.62 23.08
C GLY A 65 -3.76 -6.03 22.56
N GLY A 66 -2.68 -6.74 22.18
CA GLY A 66 -2.76 -8.05 21.54
C GLY A 66 -3.51 -8.06 20.21
N LEU A 67 -3.68 -9.24 19.61
CA LEU A 67 -4.18 -9.41 18.24
C LEU A 67 -5.57 -8.78 18.01
N LYS A 68 -6.46 -8.79 19.01
CA LYS A 68 -7.80 -8.20 18.88
C LYS A 68 -7.76 -6.68 18.73
N ALA A 69 -6.91 -6.00 19.50
CA ALA A 69 -6.76 -4.56 19.41
C ALA A 69 -6.19 -4.16 18.04
N VAL A 70 -5.17 -4.90 17.57
CA VAL A 70 -4.55 -4.70 16.25
C VAL A 70 -5.60 -4.81 15.14
N VAL A 71 -6.41 -5.88 15.14
CA VAL A 71 -7.46 -6.05 14.12
C VAL A 71 -8.49 -4.90 14.15
N PHE A 72 -8.85 -4.40 15.33
CA PHE A 72 -9.78 -3.27 15.43
C PHE A 72 -9.16 -1.98 14.87
N THR A 73 -7.90 -1.68 15.20
CA THR A 73 -7.19 -0.51 14.68
C THR A 73 -7.04 -0.59 13.15
N ASP A 74 -6.79 -1.78 12.60
CA ASP A 74 -6.67 -2.01 11.16
C ASP A 74 -7.97 -1.65 10.41
N VAL A 75 -9.13 -1.99 10.99
CA VAL A 75 -10.43 -1.68 10.39
C VAL A 75 -10.67 -0.18 10.34
N VAL A 76 -10.46 0.53 11.46
CA VAL A 76 -10.64 1.99 11.53
C VAL A 76 -9.73 2.69 10.53
N GLN A 77 -8.47 2.27 10.47
CA GLN A 77 -7.48 2.81 9.57
C GLN A 77 -7.81 2.55 8.09
N THR A 78 -8.30 1.35 7.76
CA THR A 78 -8.73 1.01 6.40
C THR A 78 -9.83 1.97 5.94
N VAL A 79 -10.81 2.26 6.81
CA VAL A 79 -11.88 3.22 6.51
C VAL A 79 -11.33 4.63 6.30
N ILE A 80 -10.41 5.08 7.15
CA ILE A 80 -9.79 6.42 7.03
C ILE A 80 -9.02 6.55 5.72
N LEU A 81 -8.17 5.58 5.38
CA LEU A 81 -7.34 5.63 4.18
C LEU A 81 -8.14 5.50 2.90
N PHE A 82 -9.05 4.52 2.87
CA PHE A 82 -9.90 4.32 1.70
C PHE A 82 -10.85 5.52 1.51
N GLY A 83 -11.40 6.05 2.60
CA GLY A 83 -12.21 7.27 2.57
C GLY A 83 -11.42 8.49 2.07
N GLY A 84 -10.18 8.67 2.53
CA GLY A 84 -9.28 9.72 2.05
C GLY A 84 -8.95 9.60 0.56
N ALA A 85 -8.71 8.38 0.09
CA ALA A 85 -8.45 8.08 -1.31
C ALA A 85 -9.71 8.34 -2.19
N VAL A 86 -10.90 7.95 -1.73
CA VAL A 86 -12.18 8.27 -2.41
C VAL A 86 -12.39 9.77 -2.48
N LEU A 87 -12.18 10.49 -1.38
CA LEU A 87 -12.30 11.94 -1.35
C LEU A 87 -11.31 12.60 -2.33
N ALA A 88 -10.07 12.12 -2.41
CA ALA A 88 -9.09 12.64 -3.35
C ALA A 88 -9.57 12.52 -4.81
N VAL A 89 -10.07 11.35 -5.23
CA VAL A 89 -10.64 11.16 -6.58
C VAL A 89 -11.83 12.09 -6.83
N VAL A 90 -12.72 12.25 -5.85
CA VAL A 90 -13.87 13.15 -5.95
C VAL A 90 -13.43 14.61 -6.13
N LEU A 91 -12.49 15.09 -5.33
CA LEU A 91 -12.00 16.48 -5.42
C LEU A 91 -11.26 16.73 -6.73
N ILE A 92 -10.44 15.79 -7.19
CA ILE A 92 -9.79 15.86 -8.51
C ILE A 92 -10.84 15.90 -9.63
N SER A 93 -11.90 15.10 -9.51
CA SER A 93 -12.99 15.08 -10.50
C SER A 93 -13.78 16.39 -10.53
N ILE A 94 -14.03 17.01 -9.37
CA ILE A 94 -14.65 18.35 -9.28
C ILE A 94 -13.75 19.39 -9.94
N PHE A 95 -12.46 19.41 -9.59
CA PHE A 95 -11.47 20.30 -10.21
C PHE A 95 -11.45 20.13 -11.74
N SER A 96 -11.44 18.89 -12.21
CA SER A 96 -11.46 18.55 -13.63
C SER A 96 -12.73 19.02 -14.33
N ALA A 97 -13.89 18.88 -13.69
CA ALA A 97 -15.15 19.39 -14.26
C ALA A 97 -15.15 20.91 -14.44
N GLN A 98 -14.50 21.63 -13.53
CA GLN A 98 -14.45 23.10 -13.56
C GLN A 98 -13.38 23.64 -14.51
N ASN A 99 -12.25 22.94 -14.66
CA ASN A 99 -11.05 23.49 -15.33
C ASN A 99 -10.66 22.74 -16.61
N LEU A 100 -11.03 21.46 -16.73
CA LEU A 100 -10.60 20.58 -17.83
C LEU A 100 -11.76 20.16 -18.75
N GLY A 101 -12.95 20.73 -18.55
CA GLY A 101 -14.12 20.49 -19.41
C GLY A 101 -14.91 19.21 -19.12
N GLY A 102 -14.62 18.51 -18.02
CA GLY A 102 -15.40 17.33 -17.60
C GLY A 102 -14.86 16.64 -16.36
N ALA A 103 -15.74 15.95 -15.61
CA ALA A 103 -15.38 15.31 -14.34
C ALA A 103 -14.34 14.19 -14.48
N PHE A 104 -14.22 13.60 -15.67
CA PHE A 104 -13.26 12.54 -16.00
C PHE A 104 -12.19 13.00 -16.99
N ALA A 105 -12.03 14.31 -17.21
CA ALA A 105 -11.02 14.82 -18.15
C ALA A 105 -9.56 14.60 -17.67
N TRP A 106 -9.36 14.19 -16.41
CA TRP A 106 -8.08 13.65 -15.92
C TRP A 106 -7.79 12.23 -16.42
N TRP A 107 -8.77 11.53 -16.99
CA TRP A 107 -8.54 10.21 -17.59
C TRP A 107 -7.72 10.39 -18.88
N PRO A 108 -6.60 9.67 -19.05
CA PRO A 108 -5.73 9.86 -20.20
C PRO A 108 -6.46 9.48 -21.50
N SER A 109 -6.46 10.40 -22.48
CA SER A 109 -6.91 10.11 -23.84
C SER A 109 -5.91 9.26 -24.61
N GLU A 110 -4.63 9.37 -24.26
CA GLU A 110 -3.52 8.64 -24.83
C GLU A 110 -2.59 8.17 -23.71
N TRP A 111 -2.02 6.96 -23.86
CA TRP A 111 -1.02 6.46 -22.93
C TRP A 111 0.33 7.13 -23.19
N ALA A 112 1.10 7.37 -22.14
CA ALA A 112 2.40 7.99 -22.28
C ALA A 112 3.32 7.14 -23.17
N SER A 113 4.05 7.77 -24.10
CA SER A 113 4.88 7.08 -25.09
C SER A 113 6.01 6.25 -24.49
N HIS A 114 6.44 6.56 -23.27
CA HIS A 114 7.45 5.82 -22.53
C HIS A 114 6.87 4.60 -21.78
N TRP A 115 5.55 4.43 -21.74
CA TRP A 115 4.94 3.24 -21.15
C TRP A 115 5.08 2.06 -22.11
N GLN A 116 5.53 0.94 -21.57
CA GLN A 116 5.66 -0.28 -22.34
C GLN A 116 4.27 -0.81 -22.73
N ALA A 117 4.05 -1.01 -24.03
CA ALA A 117 2.82 -1.62 -24.51
C ALA A 117 2.65 -3.04 -23.92
N PRO A 118 1.40 -3.49 -23.64
CA PRO A 118 1.15 -4.84 -23.17
C PRO A 118 1.75 -5.89 -24.12
N SER A 119 2.64 -6.72 -23.58
CA SER A 119 3.27 -7.81 -24.33
C SER A 119 2.70 -9.15 -23.90
N PHE A 120 2.33 -10.00 -24.86
CA PHE A 120 1.82 -11.36 -24.62
C PHE A 120 2.86 -12.45 -24.93
N THR A 121 4.14 -12.07 -25.01
CA THR A 121 5.23 -13.02 -25.28
C THR A 121 5.53 -13.94 -24.10
N PHE A 122 6.00 -15.14 -24.40
CA PHE A 122 6.53 -16.12 -23.44
C PHE A 122 8.07 -16.06 -23.33
N ASP A 123 8.70 -15.07 -23.96
CA ASP A 123 10.15 -14.86 -23.87
C ASP A 123 10.55 -14.55 -22.41
N PRO A 124 11.38 -15.39 -21.76
CA PRO A 124 11.80 -15.19 -20.38
C PRO A 124 12.76 -14.01 -20.19
N PHE A 125 13.30 -13.43 -21.27
CA PHE A 125 14.18 -12.26 -21.21
C PHE A 125 13.41 -10.93 -21.24
N VAL A 126 12.10 -10.97 -21.52
CA VAL A 126 11.25 -9.77 -21.45
C VAL A 126 10.85 -9.52 -20.01
N ARG A 127 11.27 -8.38 -19.47
CA ARG A 127 11.08 -8.00 -18.05
C ARG A 127 9.61 -8.03 -17.62
N ILE A 128 8.70 -7.60 -18.49
CA ILE A 128 7.27 -7.46 -18.20
C ILE A 128 6.48 -7.99 -19.40
N SER A 129 5.80 -9.13 -19.22
CA SER A 129 4.82 -9.69 -20.17
C SER A 129 3.64 -10.28 -19.42
N ALA A 130 2.47 -10.35 -20.06
CA ALA A 130 1.24 -10.83 -19.44
C ALA A 130 1.39 -12.26 -18.87
N PRO A 131 1.95 -13.26 -19.59
CA PRO A 131 2.17 -14.59 -19.03
C PRO A 131 3.11 -14.60 -17.81
N VAL A 132 4.19 -13.81 -17.84
CA VAL A 132 5.15 -13.72 -16.73
C VAL A 132 4.50 -13.09 -15.50
N ILE A 133 3.73 -12.01 -15.67
CA ILE A 133 2.98 -11.37 -14.56
C ILE A 133 1.94 -12.35 -14.00
N MET A 134 1.20 -13.05 -14.85
CA MET A 134 0.18 -14.01 -14.39
C MET A 134 0.81 -15.14 -13.56
N LEU A 135 1.94 -15.69 -14.01
CA LEU A 135 2.68 -16.70 -13.26
C LEU A 135 3.21 -16.13 -11.94
N ALA A 136 3.83 -14.95 -11.97
CA ALA A 136 4.34 -14.29 -10.78
C ALA A 136 3.23 -14.02 -9.75
N MET A 137 2.08 -13.52 -10.19
CA MET A 137 0.92 -13.27 -9.33
C MET A 137 0.34 -14.57 -8.77
N TYR A 138 0.22 -15.61 -9.59
CA TYR A 138 -0.24 -16.93 -9.13
C TYR A 138 0.69 -17.49 -8.05
N THR A 139 2.00 -17.49 -8.28
CA THR A 139 3.01 -17.92 -7.31
C THR A 139 2.96 -17.07 -6.05
N TRP A 140 2.87 -15.74 -6.18
CA TRP A 140 2.76 -14.81 -5.07
C TRP A 140 1.56 -15.13 -4.18
N TYR A 141 0.36 -15.30 -4.75
CA TYR A 141 -0.84 -15.62 -3.98
C TYR A 141 -0.75 -16.98 -3.29
N ILE A 142 -0.17 -17.99 -3.94
CA ILE A 142 0.06 -19.29 -3.29
C ILE A 142 1.03 -19.16 -2.12
N CYS A 143 2.18 -18.53 -2.31
CA CYS A 143 3.17 -18.38 -1.25
C CYS A 143 2.61 -17.57 -0.08
N THR A 144 1.97 -16.44 -0.34
CA THR A 144 1.40 -15.58 0.71
C THR A 144 0.23 -16.25 1.44
N ASN A 145 -0.66 -16.98 0.77
CA ASN A 145 -1.79 -17.60 1.45
C ASN A 145 -1.45 -18.95 2.09
N CYS A 146 -0.49 -19.70 1.56
CA CYS A 146 -0.18 -21.05 2.05
C CYS A 146 1.05 -21.12 2.97
N SER A 147 1.96 -20.13 2.94
CA SER A 147 3.18 -20.14 3.76
C SER A 147 3.34 -18.95 4.69
N ASP A 148 2.61 -17.85 4.48
CA ASP A 148 2.67 -16.72 5.41
C ASP A 148 1.95 -17.06 6.71
N GLN A 149 2.66 -16.89 7.82
CA GLN A 149 2.16 -17.24 9.14
C GLN A 149 0.90 -16.46 9.52
N MET A 150 0.77 -15.19 9.12
CA MET A 150 -0.39 -14.36 9.43
C MET A 150 -1.63 -14.82 8.66
N ALA A 151 -1.47 -15.18 7.39
CA ALA A 151 -2.56 -15.74 6.59
C ALA A 151 -3.05 -17.07 7.19
N ILE A 152 -2.12 -17.96 7.53
CA ILE A 152 -2.43 -19.25 8.15
C ILE A 152 -3.18 -19.07 9.47
N GLN A 153 -2.70 -18.16 10.34
CA GLN A 153 -3.37 -17.88 11.62
C GLN A 153 -4.80 -17.37 11.42
N ARG A 154 -5.04 -16.50 10.44
CA ARG A 154 -6.38 -16.00 10.11
C ARG A 154 -7.30 -17.14 9.66
N PHE A 155 -6.81 -18.09 8.87
CA PHE A 155 -7.59 -19.25 8.46
C PHE A 155 -7.89 -20.19 9.62
N LEU A 156 -6.91 -20.45 10.49
CA LEU A 156 -7.08 -21.31 11.67
C LEU A 156 -8.00 -20.69 12.74
N ALA A 157 -8.12 -19.37 12.77
CA ALA A 157 -9.06 -18.67 13.65
C ALA A 157 -10.52 -18.73 13.17
N THR A 158 -10.79 -19.25 11.97
CA THR A 158 -12.16 -19.44 11.49
C THR A 158 -12.82 -20.68 12.11
N ARG A 159 -14.15 -20.66 12.19
CA ARG A 159 -14.92 -21.74 12.84
C ARG A 159 -14.79 -23.09 12.11
N ASP A 160 -14.71 -23.08 10.79
CA ASP A 160 -14.63 -24.28 9.97
C ASP A 160 -14.03 -23.99 8.58
N THR A 161 -13.78 -25.05 7.80
CA THR A 161 -13.17 -24.96 6.47
C THR A 161 -14.02 -24.20 5.45
N LYS A 162 -15.36 -24.18 5.60
CA LYS A 162 -16.24 -23.40 4.71
C LYS A 162 -16.09 -21.91 4.99
N ALA A 163 -16.00 -21.54 6.26
CA ALA A 163 -15.71 -20.17 6.67
C ALA A 163 -14.33 -19.72 6.17
N ALA A 164 -13.29 -20.55 6.30
CA ALA A 164 -11.96 -20.25 5.76
C ALA A 164 -11.97 -19.99 4.24
N ARG A 165 -12.68 -20.82 3.46
CA ARG A 165 -12.84 -20.60 2.01
C ARG A 165 -13.54 -19.29 1.68
N LYS A 166 -14.57 -18.92 2.47
CA LYS A 166 -15.27 -17.65 2.32
C LYS A 166 -14.35 -16.46 2.63
N VAL A 167 -13.51 -16.56 3.67
CA VAL A 167 -12.53 -15.53 4.01
C VAL A 167 -11.56 -15.32 2.84
N ILE A 168 -11.02 -16.39 2.25
CA ILE A 168 -10.13 -16.28 1.08
C ILE A 168 -10.84 -15.59 -0.08
N LEU A 169 -12.07 -16.01 -0.42
CA LEU A 169 -12.83 -15.42 -1.53
C LEU A 169 -13.08 -13.91 -1.32
N VAL A 170 -13.52 -13.53 -0.12
CA VAL A 170 -13.77 -12.12 0.22
C VAL A 170 -12.47 -11.31 0.17
N SER A 171 -11.35 -11.86 0.66
CA SER A 171 -10.04 -11.21 0.59
C SER A 171 -9.63 -10.95 -0.85
N LEU A 172 -9.68 -11.97 -1.72
CA LEU A 172 -9.28 -11.84 -3.12
C LEU A 172 -10.15 -10.84 -3.89
N MET A 173 -11.47 -10.86 -3.66
CA MET A 173 -12.37 -9.87 -4.28
C MET A 173 -12.07 -8.45 -3.79
N THR A 174 -11.80 -8.29 -2.49
CA THR A 174 -11.45 -7.00 -1.90
C THR A 174 -10.13 -6.48 -2.47
N ASP A 175 -9.12 -7.34 -2.58
CA ASP A 175 -7.81 -7.00 -3.15
C ASP A 175 -7.94 -6.50 -4.60
N ILE A 176 -8.73 -7.20 -5.43
CA ILE A 176 -8.99 -6.77 -6.82
C ILE A 176 -9.69 -5.41 -6.85
N CYS A 177 -10.74 -5.23 -6.04
CA CYS A 177 -11.48 -3.96 -5.99
C CYS A 177 -10.60 -2.79 -5.55
N VAL A 178 -9.80 -2.98 -4.49
CA VAL A 178 -8.88 -1.96 -3.98
C VAL A 178 -7.77 -1.69 -4.99
N ALA A 179 -7.19 -2.72 -5.62
CA ALA A 179 -6.16 -2.54 -6.64
C ALA A 179 -6.66 -1.72 -7.84
N VAL A 180 -7.84 -2.04 -8.38
CA VAL A 180 -8.44 -1.27 -9.48
C VAL A 180 -8.68 0.18 -9.04
N PHE A 181 -9.22 0.37 -7.84
CA PHE A 181 -9.48 1.71 -7.32
C PHE A 181 -8.19 2.54 -7.12
N LEU A 182 -7.13 1.95 -6.57
CA LEU A 182 -5.85 2.64 -6.39
C LEU A 182 -5.17 2.97 -7.72
N ASN A 183 -5.36 2.14 -8.76
CA ASN A 183 -4.92 2.49 -10.12
C ASN A 183 -5.68 3.70 -10.66
N ILE A 184 -7.01 3.76 -10.45
CA ILE A 184 -7.83 4.92 -10.83
C ILE A 184 -7.35 6.18 -10.08
N LEU A 185 -7.09 6.08 -8.78
CA LEU A 185 -6.51 7.18 -7.99
C LEU A 185 -5.17 7.63 -8.57
N GLY A 186 -4.28 6.69 -8.93
CA GLY A 186 -2.99 7.00 -9.54
C GLY A 186 -3.12 7.78 -10.85
N LEU A 187 -4.06 7.38 -11.71
CA LEU A 187 -4.38 8.11 -12.95
C LEU A 187 -4.97 9.49 -12.68
N ALA A 188 -5.88 9.61 -11.70
CA ALA A 188 -6.45 10.89 -11.31
C ALA A 188 -5.38 11.86 -10.79
N LEU A 189 -4.48 11.38 -9.94
CA LEU A 189 -3.34 12.15 -9.44
C LEU A 189 -2.41 12.58 -10.57
N LEU A 190 -2.09 11.66 -11.49
CA LEU A 190 -1.26 11.96 -12.66
C LEU A 190 -1.90 13.08 -13.50
N GLY A 191 -3.18 12.94 -13.86
CA GLY A 191 -3.91 13.95 -14.64
C GLY A 191 -3.99 15.31 -13.93
N PHE A 192 -4.24 15.31 -12.62
CA PHE A 192 -4.26 16.53 -11.81
C PHE A 192 -2.91 17.25 -11.82
N PHE A 193 -1.82 16.53 -11.57
CA PHE A 193 -0.48 17.12 -11.50
C PHE A 193 0.09 17.50 -12.87
N MET A 194 -0.30 16.81 -13.94
CA MET A 194 0.00 17.27 -15.31
C MET A 194 -0.72 18.57 -15.66
N ALA A 195 -1.94 18.77 -15.17
CA ALA A 195 -2.68 20.02 -15.33
C ALA A 195 -2.16 21.15 -14.43
N GLN A 196 -1.51 20.82 -13.30
CA GLN A 196 -1.01 21.76 -12.30
C GLN A 196 0.46 21.48 -11.90
N PRO A 197 1.41 21.57 -12.85
CA PRO A 197 2.81 21.19 -12.61
C PRO A 197 3.49 22.06 -11.54
N HIS A 198 3.10 23.33 -11.42
CA HIS A 198 3.65 24.27 -10.43
C HIS A 198 3.42 23.85 -8.96
N LEU A 199 2.45 22.96 -8.69
CA LEU A 199 2.16 22.47 -7.34
C LEU A 199 3.17 21.42 -6.85
N LEU A 200 3.96 20.84 -7.75
CA LEU A 200 4.97 19.84 -7.42
C LEU A 200 6.29 20.48 -6.95
N GLY A 201 6.56 21.74 -7.29
CA GLY A 201 7.83 22.42 -7.00
C GLY A 201 9.00 21.95 -7.88
N ASP A 202 9.01 20.68 -8.28
CA ASP A 202 9.92 20.08 -9.26
C ASP A 202 9.13 19.22 -10.26
N GLU A 203 9.16 19.59 -11.54
CA GLU A 203 8.46 18.88 -12.61
C GLU A 203 9.00 17.45 -12.82
N GLN A 204 10.26 17.18 -12.42
CA GLN A 204 10.83 15.83 -12.50
C GLN A 204 10.19 14.86 -11.51
N MET A 205 9.48 15.35 -10.50
CA MET A 205 8.84 14.52 -9.47
C MET A 205 7.81 13.55 -10.06
N ILE A 206 7.14 13.90 -11.17
CA ILE A 206 6.16 13.01 -11.83
C ILE A 206 6.84 11.74 -12.37
N MET A 207 8.06 11.88 -12.92
CA MET A 207 8.76 10.77 -13.59
C MET A 207 9.72 10.04 -12.65
N ALA A 208 10.33 10.75 -11.69
CA ALA A 208 11.33 10.20 -10.80
C ALA A 208 10.75 9.68 -9.47
N ASN A 209 9.65 10.28 -8.98
CA ASN A 209 9.13 10.07 -7.62
C ASN A 209 7.59 9.97 -7.60
N ALA A 210 7.01 9.15 -8.48
CA ALA A 210 5.56 9.00 -8.60
C ALA A 210 4.86 8.60 -7.27
N ASP A 211 5.53 7.87 -6.39
CA ASP A 211 5.02 7.48 -5.07
C ASP A 211 4.74 8.69 -4.14
N GLN A 212 5.34 9.84 -4.41
CA GLN A 212 5.15 11.06 -3.62
C GLN A 212 3.94 11.89 -4.07
N LEU A 213 3.32 11.57 -5.21
CA LEU A 213 2.17 12.33 -5.74
C LEU A 213 0.99 12.30 -4.76
N PHE A 214 0.66 11.13 -4.22
CA PHE A 214 -0.47 11.02 -3.28
C PHE A 214 -0.21 11.74 -1.95
N PRO A 215 0.93 11.54 -1.26
CA PRO A 215 1.31 12.36 -0.10
C PRO A 215 1.26 13.86 -0.37
N ARG A 216 1.77 14.31 -1.53
CA ARG A 216 1.73 15.72 -1.92
C ARG A 216 0.30 16.23 -2.06
N PHE A 217 -0.57 15.45 -2.70
CA PHE A 217 -1.99 15.80 -2.85
C PHE A 217 -2.71 15.84 -1.51
N ILE A 218 -2.41 14.94 -0.57
CA ILE A 218 -2.97 14.98 0.78
C ILE A 218 -2.61 16.31 1.47
N ALA A 219 -1.39 16.79 1.29
CA ALA A 219 -0.91 18.03 1.91
C ALA A 219 -1.60 19.29 1.35
N ILE A 220 -1.82 19.35 0.02
CA ILE A 220 -2.24 20.58 -0.66
C ILE A 220 -3.68 20.56 -1.16
N GLY A 221 -4.25 19.39 -1.41
CA GLY A 221 -5.51 19.18 -2.11
C GLY A 221 -6.66 18.74 -1.21
N LEU A 222 -6.38 18.09 -0.07
CA LEU A 222 -7.43 17.71 0.89
C LEU A 222 -7.75 18.87 1.87
N PRO A 223 -9.01 18.97 2.36
CA PRO A 223 -9.38 19.96 3.36
C PRO A 223 -8.61 19.80 4.66
N VAL A 224 -8.34 20.94 5.33
CA VAL A 224 -7.75 20.97 6.67
C VAL A 224 -8.58 20.08 7.62
N GLY A 225 -7.89 19.32 8.46
CA GLY A 225 -8.50 18.29 9.31
C GLY A 225 -8.56 16.92 8.63
N VAL A 226 -9.07 16.83 7.39
CA VAL A 226 -9.08 15.56 6.64
C VAL A 226 -7.67 15.15 6.23
N SER A 227 -6.83 16.09 5.78
CA SER A 227 -5.41 15.81 5.52
C SER A 227 -4.72 15.22 6.75
N GLY A 228 -4.92 15.84 7.92
CA GLY A 228 -4.34 15.35 9.18
C GLY A 228 -4.85 13.96 9.54
N LEU A 229 -6.14 13.69 9.33
CA LEU A 229 -6.75 12.37 9.56
C LEU A 229 -6.16 11.31 8.63
N VAL A 230 -5.99 11.60 7.33
CA VAL A 230 -5.42 10.66 6.36
C VAL A 230 -3.94 10.40 6.64
N VAL A 231 -3.17 11.42 7.00
CA VAL A 231 -1.76 11.26 7.42
C VAL A 231 -1.66 10.40 8.68
N ALA A 232 -2.52 10.64 9.68
CA ALA A 232 -2.61 9.80 10.86
C ALA A 232 -3.03 8.35 10.52
N GLY A 233 -3.92 8.15 9.56
CA GLY A 233 -4.28 6.83 9.04
C GLY A 233 -3.10 6.14 8.34
N LEU A 234 -2.28 6.87 7.59
CA LEU A 234 -1.13 6.32 6.89
C LEU A 234 -0.02 5.91 7.86
N LEU A 235 0.20 6.73 8.90
CA LEU A 235 1.01 6.37 10.06
C LEU A 235 0.54 5.08 10.70
N ALA A 236 -0.76 5.04 11.05
CA ALA A 236 -1.36 3.87 11.66
C ALA A 236 -1.20 2.63 10.76
N ALA A 237 -1.21 2.78 9.43
CA ALA A 237 -1.02 1.67 8.49
C ALA A 237 0.36 1.04 8.48
N ALA A 238 1.38 1.88 8.52
CA ALA A 238 2.74 1.40 8.65
C ALA A 238 2.94 0.69 9.99
N MET A 239 2.39 1.26 11.08
CA MET A 239 2.45 0.66 12.41
C MET A 239 1.63 -0.64 12.50
N SER A 240 0.45 -0.70 11.87
CA SER A 240 -0.38 -1.90 11.73
C SER A 240 0.40 -3.03 11.04
N SER A 241 1.06 -2.71 9.93
CA SER A 241 1.91 -3.66 9.19
C SER A 241 3.06 -4.21 10.03
N LEU A 242 3.63 -3.38 10.92
CA LEU A 242 4.64 -3.78 11.90
C LEU A 242 4.07 -4.63 13.02
N SER A 243 2.94 -4.24 13.60
CA SER A 243 2.31 -4.98 14.70
C SER A 243 1.80 -6.36 14.28
N SER A 244 1.51 -6.51 12.99
CA SER A 244 1.11 -7.76 12.34
C SER A 244 2.30 -8.60 11.87
N GLY A 245 3.53 -8.12 11.96
CA GLY A 245 4.72 -8.88 11.52
C GLY A 245 5.47 -9.51 12.68
#